data_AF-A0A182SH01-F1
#
_entry.id   AF-A0A182SH01-F1
#
_cell.length_a   1.000
_cell.length_b   1.000
_cell.length_c   1.000
_cell.angle_alpha   90.00
_cell.angle_beta   90.00
_cell.angle_gamma   90.00
#
_symmetry.space_group_name_H-M   'P 1'
#
loop_
_entity.id
_entity.type
_entity.pdbx_description
1 polymer ?
#
loop_
_entity_poly.entity_id
_entity_poly.type
_entity_poly.pdbx_seq_one_letter_code
_entity_poly.pdbx_strand_id
1 'polypeptide(L)'
;MGKTKVFFRAGVLGQMEEFRDERLSKIMSWMQAWCRGYLSRKEFKKMQEQRVSLEIVQRNLRKYLKLRTWAWWKLWQKVKPLLNVSRVEDQIAKLEEKAQKAQEAYEKEEKMRKELEALNSKLLAEKTALLDSLSGEKGALQEYQEKAAKLTAQKNDLENQLRDTQERLAQEEDARNQLFQTKKKLEQEIGSQKKDAEDLELQIQKIEQDKASKDHQIRNLNDEIAHQDELINKLNKEKKMQGEVNQKTAEELQAAEDKVNHLNKVKAKLEQTLDELEDSLEREKKLRGDVEKAKRKVEGDLKLTQEAVADLERNKKELEQTVLRKDKEISALSAKLEDEQSLVGKLQKQIKELQARIEELEEEVEAERQARAKAEKQRADLARELEELGERLEEAGGATSAQIELNKKREAELAKLRRDLEEANIQHEGTLANLRKKHNDAVAEMAEQVDQLNKLKTK
;
A
#
# COMPACT_ATOMS: atom_id res chain seq x y z
N MET A 1 27.44 19.90 -2.42
CA MET A 1 26.29 20.74 -2.02
C MET A 1 25.02 19.93 -2.20
N GLY A 2 24.10 19.97 -1.23
CA GLY A 2 22.80 19.32 -1.40
C GLY A 2 21.92 20.14 -2.35
N LYS A 3 21.05 19.46 -3.11
CA LYS A 3 20.17 20.10 -4.09
C LYS A 3 19.11 21.03 -3.47
N THR A 4 18.77 20.82 -2.19
CA THR A 4 17.76 21.61 -1.46
C THR A 4 18.27 22.16 -0.13
N LYS A 5 19.18 21.44 0.52
CA LYS A 5 19.78 21.84 1.80
C LYS A 5 21.29 22.01 1.64
N VAL A 6 21.81 23.11 2.17
CA VAL A 6 23.24 23.35 2.29
C VAL A 6 23.69 22.91 3.68
N PHE A 7 24.71 22.07 3.74
CA PHE A 7 25.28 21.57 4.98
C PHE A 7 26.56 22.32 5.29
N PHE A 8 26.62 22.95 6.47
CA PHE A 8 27.80 23.66 6.96
C PHE A 8 28.50 22.84 8.05
N ARG A 9 29.82 22.93 8.12
CA ARG A 9 30.57 22.45 9.29
C ARG A 9 30.34 23.39 10.46
N ALA A 10 30.46 22.88 11.68
CA ALA A 10 30.32 23.67 12.90
C ALA A 10 31.22 24.93 12.85
N GLY A 11 30.66 26.08 13.22
CA GLY A 11 31.35 27.38 13.20
C GLY A 11 31.40 28.09 11.84
N VAL A 12 31.39 27.35 10.72
CA VAL A 12 31.53 27.95 9.37
C VAL A 12 30.33 28.84 9.02
N LEU A 13 29.11 28.42 9.38
CA LEU A 13 27.92 29.24 9.13
C LEU A 13 27.97 30.54 9.94
N GLY A 14 28.33 30.48 11.22
CA GLY A 14 28.42 31.66 12.07
C GLY A 14 29.44 32.68 11.55
N GLN A 15 30.62 32.23 11.13
CA GLN A 15 31.63 33.11 10.51
C GLN A 15 31.13 33.73 9.20
N MET A 16 30.41 32.96 8.37
CA MET A 16 29.80 33.49 7.15
C MET A 16 28.69 34.52 7.44
N GLU A 17 27.95 34.34 8.53
CA GLU A 17 26.95 35.32 8.99
C GLU A 17 27.60 36.60 9.52
N GLU A 18 28.70 36.51 10.27
CA GLU A 18 29.46 37.69 10.71
C GLU A 18 29.99 38.49 9.52
N PHE A 19 30.57 37.83 8.50
CA PHE A 19 31.00 38.51 7.28
C PHE A 19 29.83 39.12 6.49
N ARG A 20 28.69 38.42 6.44
CA ARG A 20 27.48 38.96 5.81
C ARG A 20 27.04 40.22 6.55
N ASP A 21 27.01 40.19 7.88
CA ASP A 21 26.54 41.29 8.69
C ASP A 21 27.49 42.50 8.58
N GLU A 22 28.81 42.30 8.55
CA GLU A 22 29.77 43.38 8.25
C GLU A 22 29.52 44.03 6.88
N ARG A 23 29.25 43.21 5.85
CA ARG A 23 29.05 43.69 4.48
C ARG A 23 27.68 44.32 4.26
N LEU A 24 26.63 43.75 4.86
CA LEU A 24 25.24 44.19 4.69
C LEU A 24 24.80 45.20 5.74
N SER A 25 25.54 45.41 6.83
CA SER A 25 25.17 46.34 7.90
C SER A 25 24.84 47.74 7.37
N LYS A 26 25.59 48.23 6.38
CA LYS A 26 25.29 49.53 5.73
C LYS A 26 23.94 49.54 5.01
N ILE A 27 23.63 48.49 4.25
CA ILE A 27 22.37 48.38 3.49
C ILE A 27 21.19 48.21 4.45
N MET A 28 21.32 47.34 5.45
CA MET A 28 20.31 47.15 6.49
C MET A 28 20.07 48.43 7.30
N SER A 29 21.13 49.17 7.64
CA SER A 29 21.02 50.47 8.30
C SER A 29 20.28 51.48 7.44
N TRP A 30 20.52 51.51 6.12
CA TRP A 30 19.77 52.37 5.19
C TRP A 30 18.30 51.98 5.11
N MET A 31 17.97 50.69 4.98
CA MET A 31 16.59 50.22 4.96
C MET A 31 15.86 50.61 6.27
N GLN A 32 16.49 50.37 7.42
CA GLN A 32 15.94 50.77 8.71
C GLN A 32 15.78 52.29 8.83
N ALA A 33 16.75 53.07 8.36
CA ALA A 33 16.66 54.53 8.33
C ALA A 33 15.51 55.02 7.44
N TRP A 34 15.27 54.35 6.30
CA TRP A 34 14.13 54.64 5.42
C TRP A 34 12.79 54.33 6.09
N CYS A 35 12.65 53.17 6.74
CA CYS A 35 11.45 52.82 7.50
C CYS A 35 11.19 53.81 8.64
N ARG A 36 12.21 54.14 9.43
CA ARG A 36 12.11 55.15 10.51
C ARG A 36 11.72 56.51 9.93
N GLY A 37 12.37 56.95 8.86
CA GLY A 37 12.04 58.20 8.18
C GLY A 37 10.61 58.24 7.63
N TYR A 38 10.12 57.13 7.05
CA TYR A 38 8.74 57.03 6.58
C TYR A 38 7.74 57.18 7.74
N LEU A 39 7.95 56.44 8.83
CA LEU A 39 7.11 56.53 10.02
C LEU A 39 7.11 57.94 10.62
N SER A 40 8.30 58.52 10.85
CA SER A 40 8.43 59.86 11.43
C SER A 40 7.80 60.93 10.56
N ARG A 41 7.90 60.86 9.22
CA ARG A 41 7.23 61.81 8.32
C ARG A 41 5.71 61.69 8.39
N LYS A 42 5.18 60.46 8.47
CA LYS A 42 3.73 60.22 8.60
C LYS A 42 3.20 60.78 9.92
N GLU A 43 3.92 60.59 11.02
CA GLU A 43 3.59 61.16 12.33
C GLU A 43 3.73 62.69 12.34
N PHE A 44 4.79 63.23 11.75
CA PHE A 44 5.00 64.67 11.66
C PHE A 44 3.90 65.36 10.87
N LYS A 45 3.45 64.78 9.76
CA LYS A 45 2.30 65.31 8.99
C LYS A 45 1.05 65.40 9.87
N LYS A 46 0.76 64.38 10.67
CA LYS A 46 -0.36 64.40 11.64
C LYS A 46 -0.20 65.54 12.66
N MET A 47 1.00 65.77 13.18
CA MET A 47 1.27 66.88 14.12
C MET A 47 1.12 68.26 13.47
N GLN A 48 1.56 68.42 12.21
CA GLN A 48 1.37 69.67 11.45
C GLN A 48 -0.12 69.97 11.23
N GLU A 49 -0.87 68.97 10.77
CA GLU A 49 -2.33 69.08 10.58
C GLU A 49 -3.05 69.40 11.90
N GLN A 50 -2.60 68.80 13.01
CA GLN A 50 -3.13 69.09 14.35
C GLN A 50 -2.87 70.54 14.77
N ARG A 51 -1.69 71.10 14.49
CA ARG A 51 -1.36 72.50 14.84
C ARG A 51 -2.28 73.49 14.13
N VAL A 52 -2.47 73.34 12.82
CA VAL A 52 -3.39 74.20 12.04
C VAL A 52 -4.84 74.01 12.50
N SER A 53 -5.23 72.75 12.74
CA SER A 53 -6.58 72.42 13.24
C SER A 53 -6.84 73.07 14.61
N LEU A 54 -5.85 73.10 15.50
CA LEU A 54 -5.96 73.73 16.83
C LEU A 54 -6.27 75.22 16.75
N GLU A 55 -5.63 75.96 15.85
CA GLU A 55 -5.92 77.39 15.65
C GLU A 55 -7.37 77.62 15.18
N ILE A 56 -7.84 76.79 14.24
CA ILE A 56 -9.21 76.82 13.75
C ILE A 56 -10.19 76.50 14.89
N VAL A 57 -9.92 75.45 15.68
CA VAL A 57 -10.73 75.06 16.83
C VAL A 57 -10.79 76.18 17.86
N GLN A 58 -9.65 76.77 18.25
CA GLN A 58 -9.60 77.89 19.20
C GLN A 58 -10.40 79.09 18.69
N ARG A 59 -10.24 79.46 17.41
CA ARG A 59 -11.01 80.56 16.79
C ARG A 59 -12.50 80.27 16.80
N ASN A 60 -12.90 79.04 16.46
CA ASN A 60 -14.30 78.62 16.44
C ASN A 60 -14.90 78.58 17.85
N LEU A 61 -14.17 78.12 18.86
CA LEU A 61 -14.60 78.15 20.27
C LEU A 61 -14.86 79.58 20.74
N ARG A 62 -13.95 80.52 20.45
CA ARG A 62 -14.14 81.95 20.78
C ARG A 62 -15.40 82.53 20.09
N LYS A 63 -15.63 82.18 18.81
CA LYS A 63 -16.85 82.59 18.09
C LYS A 63 -18.11 81.95 18.68
N TYR A 64 -18.07 80.66 19.01
CA TYR A 64 -19.19 79.94 19.61
C TYR A 64 -19.58 80.52 20.96
N LEU A 65 -18.61 80.91 21.80
CA LEU A 65 -18.88 81.58 23.08
C LEU A 65 -19.68 82.88 22.93
N LYS A 66 -19.51 83.60 21.81
CA LYS A 66 -20.31 84.77 21.44
C LYS A 66 -21.65 84.40 20.81
N LEU A 67 -21.66 83.42 19.91
CA LEU A 67 -22.86 82.98 19.18
C LEU A 67 -23.89 82.29 20.08
N ARG A 68 -23.46 81.55 21.11
CA ARG A 68 -24.35 80.75 21.97
C ARG A 68 -25.43 81.59 22.68
N THR A 69 -25.14 82.86 22.95
CA THR A 69 -26.09 83.78 23.59
C THR A 69 -26.88 84.61 22.59
N TRP A 70 -26.48 84.65 21.32
CA TRP A 70 -27.12 85.45 20.26
C TRP A 70 -28.47 84.89 19.84
N ALA A 71 -29.51 85.73 19.85
CA ALA A 71 -30.89 85.32 19.59
C ALA A 71 -31.10 84.71 18.19
N TRP A 72 -30.52 85.33 17.15
CA TRP A 72 -30.59 84.82 15.77
C TRP A 72 -29.95 83.45 15.60
N TRP A 73 -28.83 83.19 16.30
CA TRP A 73 -28.19 81.87 16.27
C TRP A 73 -29.06 80.80 16.94
N LYS A 74 -29.69 81.11 18.08
CA LYS A 74 -30.65 80.19 18.74
C LYS A 74 -31.85 79.88 17.84
N LEU A 75 -32.38 80.88 17.13
CA LEU A 75 -33.45 80.68 16.14
C LEU A 75 -32.98 79.77 15.00
N TRP A 76 -31.83 80.07 14.40
CA TRP A 76 -31.25 79.25 13.33
C TRP A 76 -31.01 77.80 13.76
N GLN A 77 -30.54 77.55 14.99
CA GLN A 77 -30.36 76.18 15.50
C GLN A 77 -31.68 75.38 15.58
N LYS A 78 -32.81 76.04 15.87
CA LYS A 78 -34.14 75.43 15.89
C LYS A 78 -34.72 75.23 14.49
N VAL A 79 -34.45 76.16 13.57
CA VAL A 79 -34.98 76.14 12.20
C VAL A 79 -34.16 75.24 11.27
N LYS A 80 -32.83 75.20 11.42
CA LYS A 80 -31.92 74.45 10.55
C LYS A 80 -32.26 72.95 10.39
N PRO A 81 -32.62 72.18 11.43
CA PRO A 81 -33.01 70.78 11.30
C PRO A 81 -34.32 70.59 10.54
N LEU A 82 -35.17 71.63 10.48
CA LEU A 82 -36.43 71.62 9.74
C LEU A 82 -36.23 71.96 8.25
N LEU A 83 -35.03 72.40 7.86
CA LEU A 83 -34.65 72.67 6.47
C LEU A 83 -34.09 71.40 5.83
N ASN A 84 -34.98 70.61 5.23
CA ASN A 84 -34.75 69.21 4.82
C ASN A 84 -33.84 69.01 3.58
N VAL A 85 -33.21 70.05 3.02
CA VAL A 85 -32.77 70.03 1.60
C VAL A 85 -31.28 70.21 1.38
N SER A 86 -30.47 70.62 2.37
CA SER A 86 -29.12 71.13 2.03
C SER A 86 -28.00 70.08 1.86
N ARG A 87 -28.21 68.79 2.16
CA ARG A 87 -27.12 67.76 2.10
C ARG A 87 -27.57 66.33 1.83
N VAL A 88 -28.82 66.10 1.42
CA VAL A 88 -29.34 64.74 1.19
C VAL A 88 -28.63 64.09 0.00
N GLU A 89 -28.42 64.83 -1.08
CA GLU A 89 -27.71 64.34 -2.28
C GLU A 89 -26.26 63.93 -1.99
N ASP A 90 -25.50 64.76 -1.27
CA ASP A 90 -24.12 64.43 -0.83
C ASP A 90 -24.07 63.18 0.07
N GLN A 91 -25.12 62.95 0.87
CA GLN A 91 -25.20 61.77 1.75
C GLN A 91 -25.58 60.53 0.96
N ILE A 92 -26.51 60.65 0.01
CA ILE A 92 -26.89 59.57 -0.90
C ILE A 92 -25.67 59.15 -1.72
N ALA A 93 -24.96 60.08 -2.35
CA ALA A 93 -23.76 59.78 -3.14
C ALA A 93 -22.68 59.05 -2.32
N LYS A 94 -22.46 59.45 -1.05
CA LYS A 94 -21.52 58.76 -0.15
C LYS A 94 -22.00 57.38 0.28
N LEU A 95 -23.30 57.18 0.43
CA LEU A 95 -23.87 55.88 0.77
C LEU A 95 -23.82 54.94 -0.43
N GLU A 96 -24.08 55.44 -1.64
CA GLU A 96 -23.94 54.72 -2.90
C GLU A 96 -22.49 54.28 -3.14
N GLU A 97 -21.51 55.18 -2.98
CA GLU A 97 -20.08 54.82 -3.12
C GLU A 97 -19.67 53.74 -2.10
N LYS A 98 -20.15 53.83 -0.86
CA LYS A 98 -19.89 52.82 0.17
C LYS A 98 -20.57 51.48 -0.14
N ALA A 99 -21.82 51.53 -0.61
CA ALA A 99 -22.57 50.35 -1.00
C ALA A 99 -21.87 49.63 -2.16
N GLN A 100 -21.43 50.39 -3.17
CA GLN A 100 -20.71 49.84 -4.31
C GLN A 100 -19.39 49.19 -3.90
N LYS A 101 -18.56 49.87 -3.09
CA LYS A 101 -17.30 49.28 -2.59
C LYS A 101 -17.53 48.05 -1.73
N ALA A 102 -18.57 48.06 -0.89
CA ALA A 102 -18.93 46.91 -0.07
C ALA A 102 -19.41 45.73 -0.93
N GLN A 103 -20.20 46.00 -1.97
CA GLN A 103 -20.69 45.01 -2.92
C GLN A 103 -19.54 44.37 -3.71
N GLU A 104 -18.62 45.17 -4.25
CA GLU A 104 -17.45 44.67 -4.98
C GLU A 104 -16.53 43.82 -4.09
N ALA A 105 -16.34 44.22 -2.83
CA ALA A 105 -15.57 43.45 -1.87
C ALA A 105 -16.27 42.13 -1.52
N TYR A 106 -17.59 42.18 -1.28
CA TYR A 106 -18.41 41.00 -0.99
C TYR A 106 -18.34 39.99 -2.14
N GLU A 107 -18.49 40.42 -3.39
CA GLU A 107 -18.46 39.53 -4.55
C GLU A 107 -17.10 38.85 -4.75
N LYS A 108 -16.00 39.56 -4.47
CA LYS A 108 -14.64 38.98 -4.52
C LYS A 108 -14.43 37.94 -3.43
N GLU A 109 -14.80 38.26 -2.20
CA GLU A 109 -14.68 37.35 -1.06
C GLU A 109 -15.61 36.12 -1.21
N GLU A 110 -16.82 36.31 -1.73
CA GLU A 110 -17.76 35.21 -1.95
C GLU A 110 -17.24 34.21 -2.99
N LYS A 111 -16.66 34.70 -4.10
CA LYS A 111 -16.02 33.85 -5.11
C LYS A 111 -14.85 33.07 -4.51
N MET A 112 -13.96 33.75 -3.80
CA MET A 112 -12.80 33.11 -3.18
C MET A 112 -13.21 32.08 -2.12
N ARG A 113 -14.25 32.36 -1.34
CA ARG A 113 -14.81 31.41 -0.37
C ARG A 113 -15.34 30.16 -1.04
N LYS A 114 -16.11 30.30 -2.12
CA LYS A 114 -16.66 29.15 -2.87
C LYS A 114 -15.56 28.27 -3.46
N GLU A 115 -14.51 28.88 -4.02
CA GLU A 115 -13.34 28.15 -4.54
C GLU A 115 -12.60 27.38 -3.44
N LEU A 116 -12.39 28.00 -2.27
CA LEU A 116 -11.74 27.37 -1.13
C LEU A 116 -12.59 26.26 -0.50
N GLU A 117 -13.90 26.45 -0.41
CA GLU A 117 -14.83 25.41 0.06
C GLU A 117 -14.79 24.19 -0.87
N ALA A 118 -14.82 24.39 -2.19
CA ALA A 118 -14.72 23.32 -3.17
C ALA A 118 -13.38 22.57 -3.07
N LEU A 119 -12.26 23.30 -2.94
CA LEU A 119 -10.95 22.70 -2.74
C LEU A 119 -10.87 21.89 -1.44
N ASN A 120 -11.42 22.42 -0.35
CA ASN A 120 -11.44 21.74 0.94
C ASN A 120 -12.29 20.45 0.88
N SER A 121 -13.46 20.51 0.24
CA SER A 121 -14.30 19.32 0.02
C SER A 121 -13.56 18.25 -0.80
N LYS A 122 -12.83 18.65 -1.85
CA LYS A 122 -12.00 17.72 -2.64
C LYS A 122 -10.90 17.07 -1.80
N LEU A 123 -10.16 17.86 -1.02
CA LEU A 123 -9.09 17.35 -0.15
C LEU A 123 -9.63 16.43 0.96
N LEU A 124 -10.81 16.72 1.51
CA LEU A 124 -11.48 15.84 2.47
C LEU A 124 -11.92 14.53 1.84
N ALA A 125 -12.44 14.54 0.61
CA ALA A 125 -12.79 13.33 -0.12
C ALA A 125 -11.55 12.47 -0.41
N GLU A 126 -10.47 13.07 -0.88
CA GLU A 126 -9.18 12.39 -1.10
C GLU A 126 -8.62 11.79 0.20
N LYS A 127 -8.66 12.55 1.30
CA LYS A 127 -8.24 12.06 2.62
C LYS A 127 -9.06 10.85 3.08
N THR A 128 -10.38 10.88 2.92
CA THR A 128 -11.26 9.77 3.31
C THR A 128 -11.00 8.54 2.44
N ALA A 129 -10.88 8.71 1.13
CA ALA A 129 -10.56 7.61 0.21
C ALA A 129 -9.20 6.95 0.54
N LEU A 130 -8.19 7.75 0.88
CA LEU A 130 -6.89 7.23 1.32
C LEU A 130 -6.98 6.47 2.66
N LEU A 131 -7.80 6.95 3.60
CA LEU A 131 -8.03 6.25 4.87
C LEU A 131 -8.76 4.92 4.67
N ASP A 132 -9.74 4.86 3.77
CA ASP A 132 -10.46 3.64 3.43
C ASP A 132 -9.53 2.61 2.75
N SER A 133 -8.71 3.06 1.80
CA SER A 133 -7.68 2.22 1.17
C SER A 133 -6.69 1.67 2.20
N LEU A 134 -6.21 2.51 3.12
CA LEU A 134 -5.31 2.08 4.20
C LEU A 134 -5.96 1.06 5.14
N SER A 135 -7.25 1.23 5.46
CA SER A 135 -8.01 0.26 6.25
C SER A 135 -8.12 -1.08 5.53
N GLY A 136 -8.43 -1.07 4.23
CA GLY A 136 -8.47 -2.26 3.39
C GLY A 136 -7.12 -2.99 3.32
N GLU A 137 -6.03 -2.26 3.11
CA GLU A 137 -4.68 -2.81 3.12
C GLU A 137 -4.29 -3.41 4.47
N LYS A 138 -4.69 -2.81 5.59
CA LYS A 138 -4.46 -3.41 6.93
C LYS A 138 -5.20 -4.74 7.10
N GLY A 139 -6.44 -4.83 6.62
CA GLY A 139 -7.20 -6.09 6.62
C GLY A 139 -6.49 -7.18 5.80
N ALA A 140 -6.08 -6.84 4.57
CA ALA A 140 -5.34 -7.76 3.71
C ALA A 140 -3.99 -8.19 4.35
N LEU A 141 -3.25 -7.25 4.95
CA LEU A 141 -2.00 -7.53 5.64
C LEU A 141 -2.20 -8.52 6.79
N GLN A 142 -3.28 -8.38 7.55
CA GLN A 142 -3.59 -9.29 8.65
C GLN A 142 -3.90 -10.70 8.13
N GLU A 143 -4.64 -10.84 7.03
CA GLU A 143 -4.85 -12.14 6.38
C GLU A 143 -3.53 -12.77 5.89
N TYR A 144 -2.62 -11.98 5.33
CA TYR A 144 -1.29 -12.44 4.93
C TYR A 144 -0.47 -12.90 6.15
N GLN A 145 -0.52 -12.16 7.26
CA GLN A 145 0.17 -12.54 8.49
C GLN A 145 -0.38 -13.86 9.07
N GLU A 146 -1.69 -14.04 9.08
CA GLU A 146 -2.31 -15.30 9.53
C GLU A 146 -1.94 -16.48 8.61
N LYS A 147 -1.94 -16.28 7.29
CA LYS A 147 -1.49 -17.31 6.33
C LYS A 147 -0.01 -17.64 6.53
N ALA A 148 0.85 -16.64 6.72
CA ALA A 148 2.27 -16.83 6.97
C ALA A 148 2.53 -17.59 8.28
N ALA A 149 1.79 -17.26 9.35
CA ALA A 149 1.86 -17.98 10.62
C ALA A 149 1.43 -19.45 10.48
N LYS A 150 0.32 -19.72 9.76
CA LYS A 150 -0.14 -21.09 9.47
C LYS A 150 0.88 -21.88 8.65
N LEU A 151 1.44 -21.29 7.60
CA LEU A 151 2.47 -21.93 6.78
C LEU A 151 3.75 -22.21 7.58
N THR A 152 4.13 -21.30 8.47
CA THR A 152 5.29 -21.50 9.36
C THR A 152 5.04 -22.65 10.33
N ALA A 153 3.84 -22.75 10.92
CA ALA A 153 3.47 -23.86 11.79
C ALA A 153 3.47 -25.20 11.03
N GLN A 154 2.89 -25.23 9.83
CA GLN A 154 2.89 -26.42 8.96
C GLN A 154 4.30 -26.83 8.54
N LYS A 155 5.16 -25.87 8.22
CA LYS A 155 6.57 -26.11 7.90
C LYS A 155 7.27 -26.79 9.09
N ASN A 156 7.12 -26.25 10.29
CA ASN A 156 7.75 -26.82 11.49
C ASN A 156 7.26 -28.24 11.79
N ASP A 157 5.96 -28.51 11.58
CA ASP A 157 5.38 -29.85 11.74
C ASP A 157 5.96 -30.84 10.72
N LEU A 158 6.05 -30.44 9.45
CA LEU A 158 6.68 -31.24 8.39
C LEU A 158 8.18 -31.47 8.64
N GLU A 159 8.90 -30.47 9.14
CA GLU A 159 10.31 -30.62 9.51
C GLU A 159 10.50 -31.62 10.66
N ASN A 160 9.60 -31.63 11.65
CA ASN A 160 9.62 -32.64 12.71
C ASN A 160 9.31 -34.04 12.17
N GLN A 161 8.26 -34.20 11.35
CA GLN A 161 7.94 -35.49 10.72
C GLN A 161 9.08 -36.00 9.83
N LEU A 162 9.74 -35.11 9.09
CA LEU A 162 10.91 -35.46 8.29
C LEU A 162 12.06 -35.96 9.18
N ARG A 163 12.31 -35.30 10.31
CA ARG A 163 13.33 -35.73 11.25
C ARG A 163 13.00 -37.10 11.87
N ASP A 164 11.77 -37.31 12.31
CA ASP A 164 11.34 -38.59 12.90
C ASP A 164 11.45 -39.74 11.88
N THR A 165 11.08 -39.49 10.62
CA THR A 165 11.22 -40.49 9.55
C THR A 165 12.68 -40.77 9.20
N GLN A 166 13.56 -39.77 9.24
CA GLN A 166 15.01 -39.96 9.10
C GLN A 166 15.61 -40.77 10.25
N GLU A 167 15.21 -40.49 11.50
CA GLU A 167 15.67 -41.26 12.67
C GLU A 167 15.20 -42.73 12.58
N ARG A 168 13.94 -42.98 12.17
CA ARG A 168 13.44 -44.35 11.94
C ARG A 168 14.19 -45.05 10.81
N LEU A 169 14.48 -44.35 9.71
CA LEU A 169 15.24 -44.91 8.61
C LEU A 169 16.64 -45.34 9.05
N ALA A 170 17.32 -44.50 9.83
CA ALA A 170 18.64 -44.82 10.36
C ALA A 170 18.61 -46.05 11.29
N GLN A 171 17.58 -46.17 12.14
CA GLN A 171 17.39 -47.35 13.00
C GLN A 171 17.16 -48.62 12.18
N GLU A 172 16.35 -48.57 11.13
CA GLU A 172 16.11 -49.73 10.23
C GLU A 172 17.36 -50.10 9.43
N GLU A 173 18.17 -49.12 8.99
CA GLU A 173 19.45 -49.38 8.33
C GLU A 173 20.44 -50.06 9.27
N ASP A 174 20.53 -49.62 10.53
CA ASP A 174 21.35 -50.26 11.56
C ASP A 174 20.85 -51.67 11.88
N ALA A 175 19.55 -51.86 12.04
CA ALA A 175 18.94 -53.18 12.25
C ALA A 175 19.21 -54.12 11.08
N ARG A 176 19.07 -53.64 9.84
CA ARG A 176 19.42 -54.40 8.63
C ARG A 176 20.90 -54.79 8.61
N ASN A 177 21.80 -53.87 8.97
CA ASN A 177 23.23 -54.14 9.01
C ASN A 177 23.58 -55.17 10.10
N GLN A 178 22.94 -55.10 11.27
CA GLN A 178 23.08 -56.10 12.32
C GLN A 178 22.57 -57.47 11.84
N LEU A 179 21.38 -57.53 11.25
CA LEU A 179 20.83 -58.77 10.68
C LEU A 179 21.74 -59.37 9.62
N PHE A 180 22.34 -58.53 8.76
CA PHE A 180 23.30 -58.98 7.75
C PHE A 180 24.56 -59.58 8.38
N GLN A 181 25.11 -58.97 9.44
CA GLN A 181 26.24 -59.53 10.17
C GLN A 181 25.89 -60.87 10.84
N THR A 182 24.72 -60.96 11.48
CA THR A 182 24.25 -62.19 12.12
C THR A 182 24.03 -63.29 11.09
N LYS A 183 23.41 -62.96 9.94
CA LYS A 183 23.25 -63.88 8.80
C LYS A 183 24.60 -64.42 8.34
N LYS A 184 25.60 -63.55 8.15
CA LYS A 184 26.94 -63.96 7.73
C LYS A 184 27.60 -64.94 8.72
N LYS A 185 27.43 -64.71 10.03
CA LYS A 185 27.92 -65.63 11.07
C LYS A 185 27.22 -66.98 11.00
N LEU A 186 25.89 -66.99 10.90
CA LEU A 186 25.10 -68.22 10.77
C LEU A 186 25.46 -68.99 9.50
N GLU A 187 25.68 -68.31 8.37
CA GLU A 187 26.15 -68.95 7.14
C GLU A 187 27.53 -69.59 7.31
N GLN A 188 28.45 -68.96 8.06
CA GLN A 188 29.75 -69.56 8.39
C GLN A 188 29.61 -70.77 9.31
N GLU A 189 28.77 -70.69 10.35
CA GLU A 189 28.49 -71.81 11.25
C GLU A 189 27.87 -73.00 10.51
N ILE A 190 26.87 -72.75 9.65
CA ILE A 190 26.29 -73.78 8.78
C ILE A 190 27.35 -74.40 7.87
N GLY A 191 28.23 -73.59 7.29
CA GLY A 191 29.36 -74.08 6.49
C GLY A 191 30.29 -75.00 7.28
N SER A 192 30.61 -74.65 8.52
CA SER A 192 31.43 -75.49 9.40
C SER A 192 30.74 -76.80 9.77
N GLN A 193 29.46 -76.75 10.15
CA GLN A 193 28.69 -77.94 10.53
C GLN A 193 28.51 -78.90 9.34
N LYS A 194 28.35 -78.38 8.13
CA LYS A 194 28.32 -79.21 6.92
C LYS A 194 29.63 -79.94 6.70
N LYS A 195 30.76 -79.26 6.90
CA LYS A 195 32.08 -79.88 6.80
C LYS A 195 32.28 -80.95 7.88
N ASP A 196 31.91 -80.65 9.12
CA ASP A 196 31.99 -81.62 10.22
C ASP A 196 31.11 -82.85 9.94
N ALA A 197 29.92 -82.66 9.34
CA ALA A 197 29.06 -83.75 8.91
C ALA A 197 29.69 -84.61 7.80
N GLU A 198 30.30 -83.98 6.77
CA GLU A 198 31.05 -84.70 5.73
C GLU A 198 32.24 -85.48 6.30
N ASP A 199 32.99 -84.90 7.24
CA ASP A 199 34.12 -85.55 7.91
C ASP A 199 33.65 -86.75 8.76
N LEU A 200 32.51 -86.64 9.44
CA LEU A 200 31.89 -87.74 10.18
C LEU A 200 31.36 -88.84 9.26
N GLU A 201 30.75 -88.51 8.12
CA GLU A 201 30.33 -89.49 7.11
C GLU A 201 31.52 -90.27 6.56
N LEU A 202 32.65 -89.60 6.30
CA LEU A 202 33.91 -90.24 5.89
C LEU A 202 34.45 -91.17 6.99
N GLN A 203 34.39 -90.77 8.26
CA GLN A 203 34.76 -91.65 9.37
C GLN A 203 33.86 -92.88 9.47
N ILE A 204 32.54 -92.72 9.29
CA ILE A 204 31.59 -93.83 9.30
C ILE A 204 31.92 -94.81 8.17
N GLN A 205 32.15 -94.34 6.94
CA GLN A 205 32.54 -95.20 5.82
C GLN A 205 33.82 -95.99 6.12
N LYS A 206 34.81 -95.34 6.75
CA LYS A 206 36.06 -96.00 7.14
C LYS A 206 35.82 -97.09 8.19
N ILE A 207 35.00 -96.81 9.20
CA ILE A 207 34.63 -97.78 10.25
C ILE A 207 33.82 -98.94 9.66
N GLU A 208 32.92 -98.68 8.71
CA GLU A 208 32.17 -99.73 8.01
C GLU A 208 33.09 -100.65 7.18
N GLN A 209 34.10 -100.08 6.52
CA GLN A 209 35.11 -100.84 5.80
C GLN A 209 35.99 -101.69 6.74
N ASP A 210 36.44 -101.11 7.86
CA ASP A 210 37.19 -101.83 8.89
C ASP A 210 36.36 -102.97 9.48
N LYS A 211 35.07 -102.73 9.77
CA LYS A 211 34.12 -103.75 10.22
C LYS A 211 34.00 -104.88 9.20
N ALA A 212 33.80 -104.57 7.92
CA ALA A 212 33.72 -105.60 6.87
C ALA A 212 35.00 -106.44 6.78
N SER A 213 36.17 -105.81 6.95
CA SER A 213 37.46 -106.52 7.01
C SER A 213 37.57 -107.44 8.24
N LYS A 214 37.07 -106.99 9.41
CA LYS A 214 37.05 -107.80 10.63
C LYS A 214 36.06 -108.95 10.54
N ASP A 215 34.88 -108.72 9.98
CA ASP A 215 33.88 -109.77 9.72
C ASP A 215 34.43 -110.83 8.76
N HIS A 216 35.23 -110.43 7.76
CA HIS A 216 35.93 -111.38 6.88
C HIS A 216 37.00 -112.19 7.61
N GLN A 217 37.82 -111.57 8.47
CA GLN A 217 38.77 -112.28 9.34
C GLN A 217 38.07 -113.28 10.27
N ILE A 218 36.94 -112.90 10.84
CA ILE A 218 36.14 -113.78 11.72
C ILE A 218 35.62 -114.99 10.96
N ARG A 219 35.18 -114.85 9.69
CA ARG A 219 34.78 -116.00 8.87
C ARG A 219 35.95 -116.94 8.60
N ASN A 220 37.10 -116.41 8.21
CA ASN A 220 38.29 -117.23 7.95
C ASN A 220 38.72 -118.02 9.20
N LEU A 221 38.70 -117.39 10.38
CA LEU A 221 39.01 -118.05 11.64
C LEU A 221 37.95 -119.10 12.03
N ASN A 222 36.66 -118.85 11.75
CA ASN A 222 35.60 -119.83 11.98
C ASN A 222 35.75 -121.06 11.06
N ASP A 223 36.17 -120.88 9.81
CA ASP A 223 36.44 -121.98 8.88
C ASP A 223 37.68 -122.80 9.31
N GLU A 224 38.68 -122.15 9.92
CA GLU A 224 39.87 -122.79 10.50
C GLU A 224 39.54 -123.60 11.77
N ILE A 225 38.63 -123.11 12.62
CA ILE A 225 38.11 -123.83 13.78
C ILE A 225 37.34 -125.08 13.34
N ALA A 226 36.49 -124.98 12.31
CA ALA A 226 35.77 -126.12 11.75
C ALA A 226 36.71 -127.21 11.21
N HIS A 227 37.83 -126.82 10.60
CA HIS A 227 38.86 -127.76 10.14
C HIS A 227 39.58 -128.47 11.31
N GLN A 228 39.83 -127.76 12.42
CA GLN A 228 40.43 -128.34 13.62
C GLN A 228 39.49 -129.32 14.34
N ASP A 229 38.17 -129.06 14.33
CA ASP A 229 37.16 -129.96 14.90
C ASP A 229 37.02 -131.29 14.11
N GLU A 230 37.28 -131.31 12.81
CA GLU A 230 37.36 -132.55 12.02
C GLU A 230 38.61 -133.39 12.34
N LEU A 231 39.72 -132.74 12.74
CA LEU A 231 40.97 -133.40 13.12
C LEU A 231 40.85 -134.08 14.50
N ILE A 232 40.15 -133.44 15.44
CA ILE A 232 39.89 -133.95 16.80
C ILE A 232 38.98 -135.20 16.77
N ASN A 233 38.01 -135.25 15.85
CA ASN A 233 37.10 -136.40 15.72
C ASN A 233 37.78 -137.67 15.17
N LYS A 234 38.91 -137.55 14.46
CA LYS A 234 39.71 -138.71 14.01
C LYS A 234 40.61 -139.29 15.11
N LEU A 235 41.16 -138.45 16.00
CA LEU A 235 42.01 -138.89 17.13
C LEU A 235 41.22 -139.51 18.30
N ASN A 236 39.95 -139.16 18.48
CA ASN A 236 39.10 -139.72 19.54
C ASN A 236 38.60 -141.16 19.28
N LYS A 237 38.77 -141.72 18.07
CA LYS A 237 38.41 -143.11 17.75
C LYS A 237 39.49 -144.15 18.10
N GLU A 238 40.74 -143.74 18.35
CA GLU A 238 41.85 -144.65 18.68
C GLU A 238 42.15 -144.79 20.18
N LYS A 239 41.63 -143.88 21.02
CA LYS A 239 41.94 -143.84 22.48
C LYS A 239 40.94 -144.59 23.38
N LYS A 240 39.89 -145.19 22.81
CA LYS A 240 38.73 -145.74 23.55
C LYS A 240 38.85 -147.23 23.95
N MET A 241 39.98 -147.90 23.70
CA MET A 241 40.11 -149.36 23.96
C MET A 241 41.04 -149.78 25.12
N GLN A 242 41.55 -148.86 25.96
CA GLN A 242 42.52 -149.26 27.02
C GLN A 242 42.44 -148.45 28.33
N GLY A 243 41.24 -147.99 28.73
CA GLY A 243 41.12 -147.17 29.94
C GLY A 243 39.95 -147.50 30.87
N GLU A 244 39.29 -148.63 30.65
CA GLU A 244 38.41 -149.21 31.67
C GLU A 244 39.30 -149.71 32.82
N VAL A 245 38.90 -149.42 34.06
CA VAL A 245 39.59 -149.74 35.33
C VAL A 245 40.46 -148.61 35.91
N ASN A 246 39.97 -147.39 35.97
CA ASN A 246 40.01 -146.69 37.26
C ASN A 246 38.79 -145.77 37.42
N GLN A 247 37.70 -146.45 37.73
CA GLN A 247 36.48 -145.88 38.25
C GLN A 247 36.75 -145.26 39.64
N LYS A 248 36.15 -144.09 39.85
CA LYS A 248 35.99 -143.39 41.14
C LYS A 248 37.24 -142.73 41.71
N THR A 249 37.49 -141.51 41.26
CA THR A 249 37.46 -140.40 42.22
C THR A 249 37.00 -139.12 41.54
N ALA A 250 35.94 -138.55 42.11
CA ALA A 250 35.51 -137.17 41.97
C ALA A 250 34.90 -136.76 40.62
N GLU A 251 33.62 -137.09 40.50
CA GLU A 251 32.64 -136.01 40.30
C GLU A 251 33.03 -134.83 41.20
N GLU A 252 33.46 -133.73 40.60
CA GLU A 252 33.04 -132.36 40.91
C GLU A 252 33.94 -131.38 40.18
N LEU A 253 33.33 -130.26 39.74
CA LEU A 253 33.94 -129.12 39.05
C LEU A 253 34.05 -129.27 37.52
N GLN A 254 32.94 -129.03 36.80
CA GLN A 254 32.86 -128.04 35.69
C GLN A 254 31.49 -128.08 34.97
N ALA A 255 30.37 -128.07 35.70
CA ALA A 255 29.03 -127.95 35.09
C ALA A 255 28.28 -126.68 35.54
N ALA A 256 29.00 -125.71 36.11
CA ALA A 256 28.42 -124.47 36.65
C ALA A 256 28.98 -123.17 36.02
N GLU A 257 29.87 -123.22 35.02
CA GLU A 257 30.47 -122.01 34.42
C GLU A 257 29.86 -121.55 33.08
N ASP A 258 29.04 -122.35 32.40
CA ASP A 258 28.53 -121.98 31.07
C ASP A 258 27.24 -121.14 31.04
N LYS A 259 26.64 -120.81 32.20
CA LYS A 259 25.40 -120.00 32.25
C LYS A 259 25.61 -118.52 32.58
N VAL A 260 26.79 -118.14 33.07
CA VAL A 260 27.10 -116.76 33.52
C VAL A 260 27.66 -115.88 32.39
N ASN A 261 28.37 -116.45 31.41
CA ASN A 261 29.01 -115.67 30.33
C ASN A 261 28.06 -115.23 29.19
N HIS A 262 26.91 -115.87 29.01
CA HIS A 262 25.91 -115.46 28.01
C HIS A 262 25.06 -114.27 28.49
N LEU A 263 24.78 -114.17 29.79
CA LEU A 263 23.96 -113.09 30.37
C LEU A 263 24.70 -111.74 30.45
N ASN A 264 26.02 -111.74 30.65
CA ASN A 264 26.82 -110.50 30.68
C ASN A 264 26.93 -109.79 29.32
N LYS A 265 26.86 -110.51 28.19
CA LYS A 265 26.89 -109.89 26.84
C LYS A 265 25.56 -109.24 26.42
N VAL A 266 24.44 -109.74 26.92
CA VAL A 266 23.10 -109.17 26.65
C VAL A 266 22.86 -107.92 27.52
N LYS A 267 23.39 -107.91 28.75
CA LYS A 267 23.33 -106.74 29.64
C LYS A 267 24.04 -105.51 29.06
N ALA A 268 25.27 -105.66 28.55
CA ALA A 268 26.04 -104.54 27.99
C ALA A 268 25.40 -103.91 26.73
N LYS A 269 24.70 -104.70 25.90
CA LYS A 269 23.97 -104.18 24.73
C LYS A 269 22.69 -103.43 25.12
N LEU A 270 22.02 -103.86 26.19
CA LEU A 270 20.81 -103.19 26.68
C LEU A 270 21.13 -101.89 27.41
N GLU A 271 22.26 -101.82 28.13
CA GLU A 271 22.76 -100.58 28.75
C GLU A 271 23.15 -99.53 27.69
N GLN A 272 23.80 -99.92 26.58
CA GLN A 272 24.13 -98.99 25.49
C GLN A 272 22.90 -98.44 24.76
N THR A 273 21.87 -99.26 24.51
CA THR A 273 20.61 -98.78 23.93
C THR A 273 19.79 -97.92 24.88
N LEU A 274 19.97 -98.08 26.19
CA LEU A 274 19.32 -97.25 27.20
C LEU A 274 19.95 -95.86 27.22
N ASP A 275 21.29 -95.77 27.23
CA ASP A 275 22.01 -94.50 27.17
C ASP A 275 21.69 -93.71 25.90
N GLU A 276 21.62 -94.37 24.72
CA GLU A 276 21.25 -93.71 23.45
C GLU A 276 19.79 -93.17 23.44
N LEU A 277 18.87 -93.87 24.10
CA LEU A 277 17.47 -93.42 24.23
C LEU A 277 17.31 -92.29 25.25
N GLU A 278 18.06 -92.31 26.34
CA GLU A 278 18.09 -91.22 27.32
C GLU A 278 18.66 -89.94 26.69
N ASP A 279 19.74 -90.04 25.91
CA ASP A 279 20.36 -88.92 25.22
C ASP A 279 19.45 -88.31 24.13
N SER A 280 18.69 -89.16 23.42
CA SER A 280 17.70 -88.72 22.43
C SER A 280 16.52 -87.99 23.09
N LEU A 281 16.04 -88.51 24.23
CA LEU A 281 14.95 -87.89 24.99
C LEU A 281 15.35 -86.52 25.57
N GLU A 282 16.60 -86.37 26.01
CA GLU A 282 17.15 -85.11 26.52
C GLU A 282 17.22 -84.04 25.41
N ARG A 283 17.67 -84.42 24.19
CA ARG A 283 17.71 -83.53 23.01
C ARG A 283 16.32 -83.11 22.55
N GLU A 284 15.36 -84.03 22.55
CA GLU A 284 13.98 -83.75 22.15
C GLU A 284 13.30 -82.76 23.12
N LYS A 285 13.53 -82.90 24.44
CA LYS A 285 13.05 -81.94 25.45
C LYS A 285 13.62 -80.53 25.22
N LYS A 286 14.90 -80.42 24.85
CA LYS A 286 15.55 -79.14 24.57
C LYS A 286 14.97 -78.48 23.31
N LEU A 287 14.86 -79.24 22.21
CA LEU A 287 14.26 -78.77 20.95
C LEU A 287 12.81 -78.32 21.14
N ARG A 288 12.01 -79.07 21.92
CA ARG A 288 10.63 -78.68 22.25
C ARG A 288 10.58 -77.35 23.02
N GLY A 289 11.50 -77.13 23.96
CA GLY A 289 11.60 -75.87 24.70
C GLY A 289 11.94 -74.68 23.80
N ASP A 290 12.84 -74.85 22.83
CA ASP A 290 13.22 -73.80 21.88
C ASP A 290 12.09 -73.49 20.89
N VAL A 291 11.34 -74.51 20.46
CA VAL A 291 10.13 -74.34 19.63
C VAL A 291 9.03 -73.59 20.39
N GLU A 292 8.79 -73.88 21.68
CA GLU A 292 7.82 -73.12 22.47
C GLU A 292 8.22 -71.65 22.67
N LYS A 293 9.52 -71.36 22.85
CA LYS A 293 10.02 -69.99 22.94
C LYS A 293 9.87 -69.24 21.62
N ALA A 294 10.22 -69.87 20.50
CA ALA A 294 10.05 -69.28 19.17
C ALA A 294 8.57 -69.02 18.86
N LYS A 295 7.68 -69.95 19.21
CA LYS A 295 6.23 -69.79 19.08
C LYS A 295 5.72 -68.58 19.86
N ARG A 296 6.09 -68.43 21.14
CA ARG A 296 5.67 -67.27 21.95
C ARG A 296 6.18 -65.95 21.38
N LYS A 297 7.40 -65.92 20.82
CA LYS A 297 7.95 -64.72 20.18
C LYS A 297 7.14 -64.34 18.94
N VAL A 298 6.86 -65.30 18.06
CA VAL A 298 6.07 -65.06 16.84
C VAL A 298 4.62 -64.68 17.18
N GLU A 299 4.01 -65.26 18.21
CA GLU A 299 2.68 -64.86 18.69
C GLU A 299 2.68 -63.42 19.25
N GLY A 300 3.76 -63.00 19.91
CA GLY A 300 3.96 -61.61 20.35
C GLY A 300 4.10 -60.63 19.19
N ASP A 301 4.96 -60.97 18.22
CA ASP A 301 5.19 -60.15 17.01
C ASP A 301 3.91 -60.06 16.16
N LEU A 302 3.12 -61.14 16.07
CA LEU A 302 1.81 -61.14 15.40
C LEU A 302 0.82 -60.20 16.10
N LYS A 303 0.83 -60.15 17.42
CA LYS A 303 -0.08 -59.26 18.17
C LYS A 303 0.30 -57.79 18.00
N LEU A 304 1.59 -57.47 18.04
CA LEU A 304 2.09 -56.11 17.80
C LEU A 304 1.81 -55.63 16.37
N THR A 305 1.94 -56.51 15.38
CA THR A 305 1.59 -56.18 13.99
C THR A 305 0.09 -55.98 13.80
N GLN A 306 -0.76 -56.75 14.48
CA GLN A 306 -2.22 -56.52 14.48
C GLN A 306 -2.60 -55.17 15.11
N GLU A 307 -1.98 -54.79 16.23
CA GLU A 307 -2.18 -53.49 16.87
C GLU A 307 -1.72 -52.34 15.96
N ALA A 308 -0.55 -52.47 15.31
CA ALA A 308 -0.05 -51.48 14.35
C ALA A 308 -0.98 -51.32 13.13
N VAL A 309 -1.56 -52.40 12.61
CA VAL A 309 -2.53 -52.34 11.50
C VAL A 309 -3.81 -51.62 11.94
N ALA A 310 -4.32 -51.89 13.14
CA ALA A 310 -5.51 -51.23 13.66
C ALA A 310 -5.30 -49.71 13.84
N ASP A 311 -4.12 -49.29 14.33
CA ASP A 311 -3.76 -47.88 14.45
C ASP A 311 -3.62 -47.20 13.08
N LEU A 312 -3.03 -47.89 12.09
CA LEU A 312 -2.95 -47.39 10.72
C LEU A 312 -4.33 -47.23 10.06
N GLU A 313 -5.26 -48.16 10.29
CA GLU A 313 -6.64 -48.05 9.79
C GLU A 313 -7.38 -46.87 10.42
N ARG A 314 -7.13 -46.61 11.71
CA ARG A 314 -7.71 -45.45 12.41
C ARG A 314 -7.16 -44.14 11.86
N ASN A 315 -5.84 -44.03 11.70
CA ASN A 315 -5.20 -42.86 11.11
C ASN A 315 -5.66 -42.61 9.66
N LYS A 316 -5.83 -43.68 8.87
CA LYS A 316 -6.39 -43.59 7.53
C LYS A 316 -7.78 -42.95 7.53
N LYS A 317 -8.68 -43.40 8.41
CA LYS A 317 -10.03 -42.82 8.53
C LYS A 317 -10.02 -41.34 8.93
N GLU A 318 -9.13 -40.94 9.83
CA GLU A 318 -8.99 -39.54 10.24
C GLU A 318 -8.45 -38.66 9.10
N LEU A 319 -7.50 -39.17 8.32
CA LEU A 319 -6.98 -38.50 7.13
C LEU A 319 -8.07 -38.36 6.05
N GLU A 320 -8.84 -39.41 5.79
CA GLU A 320 -9.97 -39.37 4.84
C GLU A 320 -11.02 -38.31 5.23
N GLN A 321 -11.36 -38.21 6.52
CA GLN A 321 -12.26 -37.15 6.99
C GLN A 321 -11.66 -35.76 6.85
N THR A 322 -10.35 -35.63 7.08
CA THR A 322 -9.64 -34.37 6.91
C THR A 322 -9.63 -33.92 5.45
N VAL A 323 -9.39 -34.84 4.52
CA VAL A 323 -9.47 -34.60 3.07
C VAL A 323 -10.88 -34.15 2.69
N LEU A 324 -11.93 -34.85 3.13
CA LEU A 324 -13.32 -34.47 2.85
C LEU A 324 -13.67 -33.07 3.37
N ARG A 325 -13.14 -32.68 4.53
CA ARG A 325 -13.32 -31.32 5.06
C ARG A 325 -12.60 -30.28 4.20
N LYS A 326 -11.38 -30.60 3.76
CA LYS A 326 -10.58 -29.72 2.89
C LYS A 326 -11.24 -29.55 1.52
N ASP A 327 -11.82 -30.59 0.95
CA ASP A 327 -12.55 -30.50 -0.32
C ASP A 327 -13.78 -29.60 -0.23
N LYS A 328 -14.50 -29.63 0.89
CA LYS A 328 -15.62 -28.70 1.16
C LYS A 328 -15.13 -27.26 1.30
N GLU A 329 -14.02 -27.03 2.01
CA GLU A 329 -13.40 -25.70 2.13
C GLU A 329 -12.96 -25.17 0.76
N ILE A 330 -12.33 -26.00 -0.08
CA ILE A 330 -11.92 -25.64 -1.45
C ILE A 330 -13.12 -25.28 -2.31
N SER A 331 -14.20 -26.07 -2.24
CA SER A 331 -15.43 -25.80 -2.99
C SER A 331 -16.07 -24.47 -2.57
N ALA A 332 -16.11 -24.17 -1.27
CA ALA A 332 -16.64 -22.91 -0.75
C ALA A 332 -15.77 -21.70 -1.16
N LEU A 333 -14.45 -21.84 -1.14
CA LEU A 333 -13.53 -20.79 -1.59
C LEU A 333 -13.63 -20.57 -3.10
N SER A 334 -13.86 -21.62 -3.88
CA SER A 334 -14.06 -21.52 -5.34
C SER A 334 -15.34 -20.75 -5.68
N ALA A 335 -16.44 -21.02 -4.98
CA ALA A 335 -17.69 -20.26 -5.15
C ALA A 335 -17.51 -18.77 -4.80
N LYS A 336 -16.81 -18.46 -3.70
CA LYS A 336 -16.49 -17.06 -3.36
C LYS A 336 -15.63 -16.38 -4.42
N LEU A 337 -14.67 -17.10 -5.01
CA LEU A 337 -13.84 -16.55 -6.08
C LEU A 337 -14.68 -16.19 -7.32
N GLU A 338 -15.66 -17.02 -7.69
CA GLU A 338 -16.58 -16.72 -8.80
C GLU A 338 -17.44 -15.49 -8.52
N ASP A 339 -17.96 -15.35 -7.29
CA ASP A 339 -18.73 -14.16 -6.88
C ASP A 339 -17.91 -12.87 -6.97
N GLU A 340 -16.66 -12.90 -6.48
CA GLU A 340 -15.73 -11.77 -6.57
C GLU A 340 -15.36 -11.44 -8.02
N GLN A 341 -15.12 -12.45 -8.87
CA GLN A 341 -14.87 -12.22 -10.30
C GLN A 341 -16.07 -11.57 -11.01
N SER A 342 -17.30 -11.98 -10.66
CA SER A 342 -18.53 -11.37 -11.15
C SER A 342 -18.63 -9.90 -10.72
N LEU A 343 -18.28 -9.59 -9.46
CA LEU A 343 -18.27 -8.22 -8.94
C LEU A 343 -17.22 -7.35 -9.66
N VAL A 344 -16.00 -7.86 -9.85
CA VAL A 344 -14.96 -7.19 -10.63
C VAL A 344 -15.45 -6.86 -12.04
N GLY A 345 -16.15 -7.79 -12.70
CA GLY A 345 -16.74 -7.55 -14.03
C GLY A 345 -17.77 -6.41 -14.04
N LYS A 346 -18.61 -6.30 -13.00
CA LYS A 346 -19.59 -5.20 -12.85
C LYS A 346 -18.89 -3.86 -12.63
N LEU A 347 -17.90 -3.82 -11.73
CA LEU A 347 -17.14 -2.60 -11.43
C LEU A 347 -16.37 -2.11 -12.66
N GLN A 348 -15.77 -3.01 -13.46
CA GLN A 348 -15.12 -2.64 -14.71
C GLN A 348 -16.08 -2.02 -15.74
N LYS A 349 -17.33 -2.48 -15.81
CA LYS A 349 -18.35 -1.83 -16.66
C LYS A 349 -18.70 -0.43 -16.17
N GLN A 350 -18.92 -0.26 -14.86
CA GLN A 350 -19.18 1.05 -14.27
C GLN A 350 -18.01 2.03 -14.48
N ILE A 351 -16.77 1.57 -14.38
CA ILE A 351 -15.59 2.39 -14.65
C ILE A 351 -15.63 2.90 -16.10
N LYS A 352 -15.94 2.04 -17.08
CA LYS A 352 -16.03 2.46 -18.49
C LYS A 352 -17.16 3.45 -18.73
N GLU A 353 -18.32 3.25 -18.11
CA GLU A 353 -19.45 4.18 -18.21
C GLU A 353 -19.11 5.56 -17.62
N LEU A 354 -18.45 5.59 -16.45
CA LEU A 354 -18.00 6.84 -15.83
C LEU A 354 -16.91 7.52 -16.65
N GLN A 355 -15.99 6.78 -17.25
CA GLN A 355 -14.98 7.33 -18.16
C GLN A 355 -15.62 8.00 -19.38
N ALA A 356 -16.57 7.33 -20.03
CA ALA A 356 -17.31 7.92 -21.16
C ALA A 356 -18.07 9.20 -20.76
N ARG A 357 -18.65 9.22 -19.55
CA ARG A 357 -19.33 10.43 -19.04
C ARG A 357 -18.35 11.56 -18.74
N ILE A 358 -17.14 11.26 -18.28
CA ILE A 358 -16.10 12.26 -18.07
C ILE A 358 -15.69 12.87 -19.42
N GLU A 359 -15.45 12.05 -20.45
CA GLU A 359 -15.10 12.52 -21.79
C GLU A 359 -16.18 13.46 -22.36
N GLU A 360 -17.46 13.09 -22.22
CA GLU A 360 -18.60 13.93 -22.65
C GLU A 360 -18.62 15.28 -21.92
N LEU A 361 -18.42 15.29 -20.60
CA LEU A 361 -18.37 16.52 -19.82
C LEU A 361 -17.14 17.39 -20.15
N GLU A 362 -16.01 16.79 -20.49
CA GLU A 362 -14.82 17.51 -20.93
C GLU A 362 -15.06 18.19 -22.29
N GLU A 363 -15.73 17.52 -23.22
CA GLU A 363 -16.15 18.11 -24.50
C GLU A 363 -17.14 19.27 -24.30
N GLU A 364 -18.13 19.13 -23.42
CA GLU A 364 -19.07 20.21 -23.07
C GLU A 364 -18.36 21.44 -22.48
N VAL A 365 -17.39 21.23 -21.58
CA VAL A 365 -16.62 22.32 -20.97
C VAL A 365 -15.77 23.04 -22.01
N GLU A 366 -15.17 22.31 -22.95
CA GLU A 366 -14.37 22.92 -24.01
C GLU A 366 -15.24 23.70 -25.00
N ALA A 367 -16.42 23.18 -25.35
CA ALA A 367 -17.41 23.89 -26.16
C ALA A 367 -17.84 25.20 -25.48
N GLU A 368 -18.13 25.16 -24.17
CA GLU A 368 -18.53 26.35 -23.39
C GLU A 368 -17.39 27.38 -23.31
N ARG A 369 -16.13 26.93 -23.14
CA ARG A 369 -14.96 27.83 -23.17
C ARG A 369 -14.83 28.54 -24.51
N GLN A 370 -15.01 27.83 -25.62
CA GLN A 370 -14.97 28.44 -26.95
C GLN A 370 -16.12 29.43 -27.17
N ALA A 371 -17.34 29.09 -26.73
CA ALA A 371 -18.50 29.98 -26.79
C ALA A 371 -18.26 31.26 -25.98
N ARG A 372 -17.75 31.12 -24.75
CA ARG A 372 -17.40 32.25 -23.89
C ARG A 372 -16.32 33.14 -24.48
N ALA A 373 -15.28 32.55 -25.06
CA ALA A 373 -14.22 33.31 -25.74
C ALA A 373 -14.76 34.14 -26.92
N LYS A 374 -15.70 33.58 -27.69
CA LYS A 374 -16.39 34.31 -28.78
C LYS A 374 -17.26 35.46 -28.23
N ALA A 375 -18.02 35.21 -27.17
CA ALA A 375 -18.85 36.23 -26.53
C ALA A 375 -18.02 37.38 -25.94
N GLU A 376 -16.90 37.07 -25.28
CA GLU A 376 -15.96 38.07 -24.76
C GLU A 376 -15.35 38.93 -25.89
N LYS A 377 -14.98 38.30 -27.02
CA LYS A 377 -14.49 39.03 -28.19
C LYS A 377 -15.55 39.98 -28.73
N GLN A 378 -16.79 39.50 -28.93
CA GLN A 378 -17.90 40.34 -29.39
C GLN A 378 -18.19 41.49 -28.42
N ARG A 379 -18.12 41.25 -27.10
CA ARG A 379 -18.29 42.32 -26.10
C ARG A 379 -17.19 43.36 -26.21
N ALA A 380 -15.94 42.96 -26.41
CA ALA A 380 -14.82 43.87 -26.58
C ALA A 380 -14.94 44.71 -27.87
N ASP A 381 -15.39 44.10 -28.97
CA ASP A 381 -15.61 44.80 -30.23
C ASP A 381 -16.75 45.83 -30.08
N LEU A 382 -17.88 45.46 -29.48
CA LEU A 382 -18.99 46.40 -29.20
C LEU A 382 -18.59 47.53 -28.25
N ALA A 383 -17.75 47.26 -27.25
CA ALA A 383 -17.26 48.29 -26.34
C ALA A 383 -16.41 49.33 -27.07
N ARG A 384 -15.58 48.90 -28.03
CA ARG A 384 -14.81 49.82 -28.90
C ARG A 384 -15.73 50.63 -29.80
N GLU A 385 -16.72 50.00 -30.44
CA GLU A 385 -17.70 50.73 -31.26
C GLU A 385 -18.45 51.80 -30.46
N LEU A 386 -18.80 51.51 -29.20
CA LEU A 386 -19.42 52.49 -28.31
C LEU A 386 -18.48 53.65 -27.97
N GLU A 387 -17.20 53.37 -27.73
CA GLU A 387 -16.18 54.41 -27.49
C GLU A 387 -16.01 55.30 -28.72
N GLU A 388 -15.87 54.71 -29.91
CA GLU A 388 -15.79 55.46 -31.19
C GLU A 388 -17.04 56.32 -31.45
N LEU A 389 -18.24 55.80 -31.16
CA LEU A 389 -19.48 56.57 -31.26
C LEU A 389 -19.54 57.69 -30.21
N GLY A 390 -19.02 57.44 -29.00
CA GLY A 390 -18.89 58.44 -27.96
C GLY A 390 -17.98 59.60 -28.37
N GLU A 391 -16.80 59.31 -28.90
CA GLU A 391 -15.86 60.30 -29.43
C GLU A 391 -16.51 61.13 -30.56
N ARG A 392 -17.19 60.48 -31.51
CA ARG A 392 -17.92 61.18 -32.59
C ARG A 392 -19.03 62.09 -32.05
N LEU A 393 -19.73 61.66 -31.00
CA LEU A 393 -20.77 62.46 -30.37
C LEU A 393 -20.17 63.68 -29.66
N GLU A 394 -19.05 63.52 -28.97
CA GLU A 394 -18.32 64.63 -28.33
C GLU A 394 -17.80 65.62 -29.38
N GLU A 395 -17.22 65.15 -30.48
CA GLU A 395 -16.79 66.00 -31.60
C GLU A 395 -17.96 66.78 -32.21
N ALA A 396 -19.08 66.09 -32.47
CA ALA A 396 -20.30 66.73 -32.98
C ALA A 396 -20.88 67.75 -31.98
N GLY A 397 -20.85 67.43 -30.69
CA GLY A 397 -21.24 68.33 -29.60
C GLY A 397 -20.36 69.58 -29.53
N GLY A 398 -19.04 69.40 -29.66
CA GLY A 398 -18.06 70.48 -29.73
C GLY A 398 -18.27 71.38 -30.95
N ALA A 399 -18.48 70.80 -32.13
CA ALA A 399 -18.78 71.53 -33.35
C ALA A 399 -20.08 72.34 -33.23
N THR A 400 -21.12 71.75 -32.64
CA THR A 400 -22.41 72.43 -32.40
C THR A 400 -22.24 73.60 -31.43
N SER A 401 -21.49 73.40 -30.34
CA SER A 401 -21.19 74.47 -29.37
C SER A 401 -20.43 75.62 -30.01
N ALA A 402 -19.38 75.32 -30.80
CA ALA A 402 -18.63 76.33 -31.54
C ALA A 402 -19.51 77.10 -32.53
N GLN A 403 -20.42 76.41 -33.22
CA GLN A 403 -21.39 77.04 -34.13
C GLN A 403 -22.35 77.98 -33.40
N ILE A 404 -22.83 77.59 -32.22
CA ILE A 404 -23.68 78.44 -31.36
C ILE A 404 -22.93 79.70 -30.93
N GLU A 405 -21.66 79.59 -30.51
CA GLU A 405 -20.85 80.77 -30.17
C GLU A 405 -20.64 81.71 -31.36
N LEU A 406 -20.38 81.14 -32.54
CA LEU A 406 -20.17 81.92 -33.76
C LEU A 406 -21.46 82.66 -34.16
N ASN A 407 -22.62 82.02 -34.06
CA ASN A 407 -23.92 82.67 -34.26
C ASN A 407 -24.16 83.79 -33.25
N LYS A 408 -23.87 83.60 -31.95
CA LYS A 408 -23.96 84.67 -30.94
C LYS A 408 -23.08 85.87 -31.27
N LYS A 409 -21.84 85.64 -31.75
CA LYS A 409 -20.95 86.72 -32.21
C LYS A 409 -21.53 87.47 -33.40
N ARG A 410 -22.05 86.75 -34.40
CA ARG A 410 -22.73 87.35 -35.56
C ARG A 410 -23.96 88.18 -35.16
N GLU A 411 -24.77 87.68 -34.23
CA GLU A 411 -25.91 88.43 -33.70
C GLU A 411 -25.48 89.71 -32.97
N ALA A 412 -24.39 89.64 -32.17
CA ALA A 412 -23.83 90.81 -31.50
C ALA A 412 -23.27 91.84 -32.49
N GLU A 413 -22.57 91.38 -33.54
CA GLU A 413 -22.08 92.24 -34.62
C GLU A 413 -23.22 92.88 -35.42
N LEU A 414 -24.25 92.12 -35.77
CA LEU A 414 -25.46 92.65 -36.42
C LEU A 414 -26.15 93.70 -35.56
N ALA A 415 -26.27 93.47 -34.26
CA ALA A 415 -26.84 94.44 -33.33
C ALA A 415 -26.00 95.72 -33.26
N LYS A 416 -24.67 95.60 -33.28
CA LYS A 416 -23.75 96.74 -33.34
C LYS A 416 -23.91 97.51 -34.66
N LEU A 417 -23.86 96.84 -35.81
CA LEU A 417 -24.02 97.46 -37.12
C LEU A 417 -25.37 98.18 -37.27
N ARG A 418 -26.44 97.62 -36.69
CA ARG A 418 -27.74 98.29 -36.64
C ARG A 418 -27.68 99.59 -35.83
N ARG A 419 -27.01 99.61 -34.68
CA ARG A 419 -26.81 100.84 -33.91
C ARG A 419 -25.96 101.86 -34.67
N ASP A 420 -24.86 101.42 -35.26
CA ASP A 420 -23.98 102.29 -36.04
C ASP A 420 -24.73 102.91 -37.24
N LEU A 421 -25.60 102.15 -37.90
CA LEU A 421 -26.47 102.63 -38.97
C LEU A 421 -27.51 103.65 -38.47
N GLU A 422 -28.14 103.39 -37.32
CA GLU A 422 -29.08 104.31 -36.68
C GLU A 422 -28.40 105.64 -36.33
N GLU A 423 -27.20 105.58 -35.74
CA GLU A 423 -26.39 106.76 -35.41
C GLU A 423 -25.98 107.55 -36.66
N ALA A 424 -25.55 106.87 -37.73
CA ALA A 424 -25.23 107.49 -39.00
C ALA A 424 -26.47 108.15 -39.64
N ASN A 425 -27.64 107.51 -39.57
CA ASN A 425 -28.91 108.09 -40.03
C ASN A 425 -29.26 109.35 -39.23
N ILE A 426 -29.15 109.32 -37.90
CA ILE A 426 -29.41 110.50 -37.05
C ILE A 426 -28.45 111.64 -37.42
N GLN A 427 -27.16 111.35 -37.62
CA GLN A 427 -26.18 112.34 -38.08
C GLN A 427 -26.52 112.89 -39.48
N HIS A 428 -26.98 112.04 -40.38
CA HIS A 428 -27.40 112.44 -41.72
C HIS A 428 -28.66 113.32 -41.69
N GLU A 429 -29.66 112.96 -40.89
CA GLU A 429 -30.85 113.77 -40.66
C GLU A 429 -30.49 115.12 -40.02
N GLY A 430 -29.57 115.13 -39.05
CA GLY A 430 -29.07 116.36 -38.44
C GLY A 430 -28.33 117.27 -39.42
N THR A 431 -27.51 116.70 -40.31
CA THR A 431 -26.82 117.47 -41.36
C THR A 431 -27.79 117.99 -42.42
N LEU A 432 -28.77 117.19 -42.84
CA LEU A 432 -29.86 117.61 -43.73
C LEU A 432 -30.69 118.75 -43.11
N ALA A 433 -31.04 118.65 -41.82
CA ALA A 433 -31.77 119.70 -41.11
C ALA A 433 -30.95 120.99 -41.05
N ASN A 434 -29.65 120.91 -40.77
CA ASN A 434 -28.74 122.07 -40.79
C ASN A 434 -28.62 122.69 -42.18
N LEU A 435 -28.53 121.89 -43.24
CA LEU A 435 -28.50 122.39 -44.63
C LEU A 435 -29.82 123.05 -45.02
N ARG A 436 -30.96 122.46 -44.67
CA ARG A 436 -32.29 123.06 -44.87
C ARG A 436 -32.40 124.40 -44.14
N LYS A 437 -31.91 124.48 -42.90
CA LYS A 437 -31.86 125.72 -42.13
C LYS A 437 -31.00 126.78 -42.82
N LYS A 438 -29.76 126.45 -43.20
CA LYS A 438 -28.88 127.36 -43.95
C LYS A 438 -29.48 127.83 -45.27
N HIS A 439 -30.16 126.94 -45.99
CA HIS A 439 -30.85 127.30 -47.23
C HIS A 439 -32.00 128.27 -46.97
N ASN A 440 -32.83 128.00 -45.96
CA ASN A 440 -33.91 128.90 -45.56
C ASN A 440 -33.39 130.26 -45.09
N ASP A 441 -32.30 130.28 -44.31
CA ASP A 441 -31.66 131.52 -43.84
C ASP A 441 -31.12 132.33 -45.04
N ALA A 442 -30.47 131.68 -46.01
CA ALA A 442 -29.99 132.32 -47.24
C ALA A 442 -31.13 132.84 -48.14
N VAL A 443 -32.25 132.11 -48.22
CA VAL A 443 -33.45 132.55 -48.95
C VAL A 443 -34.06 133.76 -48.26
N ALA A 444 -34.11 133.80 -46.93
CA ALA A 444 -34.58 134.95 -46.17
C ALA A 444 -33.67 136.17 -46.36
N GLU A 445 -32.35 135.99 -46.34
CA GLU A 445 -31.38 137.04 -46.59
C GLU A 445 -31.48 137.60 -48.03
N MET A 446 -31.68 136.72 -49.02
CA MET A 446 -31.95 137.13 -50.40
C MET A 446 -33.29 137.88 -50.53
N ALA A 447 -34.33 137.47 -49.79
CA ALA A 447 -35.60 138.19 -49.74
C ALA A 447 -35.44 139.58 -49.12
N GLU A 448 -34.65 139.71 -48.04
CA GLU A 448 -34.32 141.01 -47.45
C GLU A 448 -33.51 141.90 -48.40
N GLN A 449 -32.56 141.34 -49.17
CA GLN A 449 -31.82 142.08 -50.20
C GLN A 449 -32.74 142.55 -51.34
N VAL A 450 -33.70 141.72 -51.76
CA VAL A 450 -34.73 142.11 -52.74
C VAL A 450 -35.59 143.26 -52.20
N ASP A 451 -35.99 143.21 -50.93
CA ASP A 451 -36.74 144.29 -50.28
C ASP A 451 -35.90 145.58 -50.11
N GLN A 452 -34.61 145.47 -49.82
CA GLN A 452 -33.69 146.62 -49.78
C GLN A 452 -33.51 147.24 -51.18
N LEU A 453 -33.38 146.42 -52.23
CA LEU A 453 -33.30 146.89 -53.62
C LEU A 453 -34.59 147.56 -54.08
N ASN A 454 -35.75 147.04 -53.65
CA ASN A 454 -37.04 147.68 -53.92
C ASN A 454 -37.21 149.02 -53.20
N LYS A 455 -36.67 149.16 -51.97
CA LYS A 455 -36.62 150.43 -51.24
C LYS A 455 -35.63 151.44 -51.84
N LEU A 456 -34.56 150.98 -52.48
CA LEU A 456 -33.60 151.83 -53.19
C LEU A 456 -34.13 152.32 -54.56
N LYS A 457 -35.02 151.56 -55.21
CA LYS A 457 -35.72 151.98 -56.45
C LYS A 457 -36.84 152.99 -56.23
N THR A 458 -37.25 153.23 -54.98
CA THR A 458 -38.32 154.16 -54.60
C THR A 458 -37.81 155.48 -53.99
N LYS A 459 -36.51 155.74 -54.05
CA LYS A 459 -35.86 157.05 -53.90
C LYS A 459 -35.33 157.50 -55.24
#